data_AF-A0A9X0J7E9-F1
#
_entry.id   AF-A0A9X0J7E9-F1
#
_cell.length_a   1.000
_cell.length_b   1.000
_cell.length_c   1.000
_cell.angle_alpha   90.00
_cell.angle_beta   90.00
_cell.angle_gamma   90.00
#
_symmetry.space_group_name_H-M   'P 1'
#
loop_
_entity.id
_entity.type
_entity.pdbx_description
1 polymer ?
#
loop_
_entity_poly.entity_id
_entity_poly.type
_entity_poly.pdbx_seq_one_letter_code
_entity_poly.pdbx_strand_id
1 'polypeptide(L)'
;PAVEVKNGQPDETINITYTANEQSGIISYQDKAGNEISTTPLSGKTGETVTVNPEIPAGWELVPGQEIPKTVTATAEGIPTVVIKIEHGITNVDHNNPVPDGEKTVTGKVIDGAHASDLNQTITRTINVTNPDGTKSTEVQTAKIYRDASY
;
A
#
# COMPACT_ATOMS: atom_id res chain seq x y z
N PRO A 1 35.67 30.25 -38.39
CA PRO A 1 35.98 30.96 -39.66
C PRO A 1 34.68 31.30 -40.40
N ALA A 2 34.51 32.56 -40.81
CA ALA A 2 33.41 32.95 -41.68
C ALA A 2 33.79 32.65 -43.14
N VAL A 3 32.86 32.11 -43.92
CA VAL A 3 33.06 31.77 -45.33
C VAL A 3 32.28 32.78 -46.18
N GLU A 4 32.94 33.41 -47.16
CA GLU A 4 32.29 34.29 -48.13
C GLU A 4 31.51 33.46 -49.16
N VAL A 5 30.21 33.72 -49.30
CA VAL A 5 29.34 33.06 -50.28
C VAL A 5 29.56 33.69 -51.65
N LYS A 6 29.85 32.88 -52.69
CA LYS A 6 30.10 33.37 -54.05
C LYS A 6 28.88 33.21 -54.96
N ASN A 7 28.71 34.13 -55.91
CA ASN A 7 27.66 34.04 -56.93
C ASN A 7 27.85 32.77 -57.78
N GLY A 8 26.87 31.86 -57.76
CA GLY A 8 26.91 30.55 -58.41
C GLY A 8 27.20 29.35 -57.49
N GLN A 9 27.32 29.56 -56.17
CA GLN A 9 27.46 28.47 -55.21
C GLN A 9 26.12 27.71 -55.07
N PRO A 10 26.10 26.38 -55.29
CA PRO A 10 24.87 25.59 -55.21
C PRO A 10 24.38 25.47 -53.76
N ASP A 11 23.06 25.39 -53.58
CA ASP A 11 22.46 25.19 -52.28
C ASP A 11 22.88 23.83 -51.69
N GLU A 12 23.33 23.85 -50.42
CA GLU A 12 23.57 22.64 -49.65
C GLU A 12 22.35 22.35 -48.77
N THR A 13 21.75 21.17 -48.94
CA THR A 13 20.71 20.67 -48.04
C THR A 13 21.33 19.69 -47.06
N ILE A 14 21.36 20.06 -45.77
CA ILE A 14 21.79 19.16 -44.69
C ILE A 14 20.57 18.45 -44.13
N ASN A 15 20.54 17.12 -44.28
CA ASN A 15 19.53 16.27 -43.68
C ASN A 15 19.98 15.82 -42.29
N ILE A 16 19.23 16.18 -41.26
CA ILE A 16 19.44 15.74 -39.88
C ILE A 16 18.38 14.69 -39.55
N THR A 17 18.79 13.49 -39.18
CA THR A 17 17.89 12.45 -38.66
C THR A 17 17.99 12.38 -37.15
N TYR A 18 16.85 12.32 -36.48
CA TYR A 18 16.76 12.16 -35.03
C TYR A 18 15.93 10.93 -34.70
N THR A 19 16.49 10.06 -33.86
CA THR A 19 15.79 8.92 -33.27
C THR A 19 15.71 9.16 -31.76
N ALA A 20 14.50 9.28 -31.23
CA ALA A 20 14.30 9.39 -29.79
C ALA A 20 14.68 8.06 -29.11
N ASN A 21 15.53 8.13 -28.08
CA ASN A 21 15.98 6.97 -27.32
C ASN A 21 14.92 6.52 -26.30
N GLU A 22 14.87 5.24 -25.99
CA GLU A 22 14.09 4.71 -24.85
C GLU A 22 14.68 5.19 -23.52
N GLN A 23 13.81 5.52 -22.59
CA GLN A 23 14.14 6.02 -21.25
C GLN A 23 13.38 5.22 -20.20
N SER A 24 13.98 5.07 -19.03
CA SER A 24 13.39 4.35 -17.92
C SER A 24 13.29 5.22 -16.67
N GLY A 25 12.38 4.84 -15.79
CA GLY A 25 12.24 5.38 -14.44
C GLY A 25 11.34 4.48 -13.62
N ILE A 26 10.94 4.95 -12.44
CA ILE A 26 10.09 4.19 -11.52
C ILE A 26 9.07 5.07 -10.82
N ILE A 27 7.97 4.44 -10.44
CA ILE A 27 7.15 4.86 -9.31
C ILE A 27 7.71 4.15 -8.07
N SER A 28 8.07 4.90 -7.03
CA SER A 28 8.57 4.40 -5.74
C SER A 28 7.48 4.55 -4.69
N TYR A 29 6.99 3.44 -4.14
CA TYR A 29 6.01 3.45 -3.04
C TYR A 29 6.75 3.43 -1.72
N GLN A 30 6.58 4.48 -0.92
CA GLN A 30 7.32 4.65 0.32
C GLN A 30 6.40 4.74 1.53
N ASP A 31 6.79 4.12 2.63
CA ASP A 31 6.10 4.28 3.90
C ASP A 31 6.30 5.69 4.50
N LYS A 32 5.64 5.93 5.65
CA LYS A 32 5.75 7.20 6.39
C LYS A 32 7.18 7.53 6.85
N ALA A 33 8.02 6.52 7.07
CA ALA A 33 9.43 6.71 7.42
C ALA A 33 10.33 6.95 6.20
N GLY A 34 9.81 6.80 4.98
CA GLY A 34 10.55 6.98 3.73
C GLY A 34 11.21 5.71 3.21
N ASN A 35 10.91 4.54 3.79
CA ASN A 35 11.41 3.27 3.28
C ASN A 35 10.66 2.88 2.01
N GLU A 36 11.40 2.46 0.98
CA GLU A 36 10.79 1.92 -0.24
C GLU A 36 10.23 0.52 0.02
N ILE A 37 8.94 0.36 -0.24
CA ILE A 37 8.19 -0.89 -0.08
C ILE A 37 8.13 -1.67 -1.38
N SER A 38 7.94 -0.97 -2.50
CA SER A 38 7.86 -1.57 -3.83
C SER A 38 8.09 -0.50 -4.90
N THR A 39 8.19 -0.95 -6.16
CA THR A 39 8.33 -0.07 -7.32
C THR A 39 7.51 -0.56 -8.51
N THR A 40 7.03 0.38 -9.34
CA THR A 40 6.46 0.10 -10.66
C THR A 40 7.37 0.71 -11.73
N PRO A 41 7.83 -0.04 -12.75
CA PRO A 41 8.68 0.51 -13.80
C PRO A 41 7.89 1.47 -14.71
N LEU A 42 8.58 2.52 -15.17
CA LEU A 42 8.12 3.43 -16.20
C LEU A 42 9.05 3.33 -17.41
N SER A 43 8.48 3.42 -18.62
CA SER A 43 9.22 3.47 -19.88
C SER A 43 8.59 4.45 -20.85
N GLY A 44 9.39 5.08 -21.68
CA GLY A 44 8.95 5.95 -22.77
C GLY A 44 10.12 6.54 -23.52
N LYS A 45 9.89 7.09 -24.71
CA LYS A 45 10.95 7.71 -25.52
C LYS A 45 11.28 9.12 -25.06
N THR A 46 12.50 9.59 -25.26
CA THR A 46 12.88 10.99 -24.97
C THR A 46 11.89 11.97 -25.63
N GLY A 47 11.32 12.87 -24.83
CA GLY A 47 10.29 13.83 -25.22
C GLY A 47 8.85 13.33 -25.08
N GLU A 48 8.63 12.05 -24.80
CA GLU A 48 7.32 11.45 -24.61
C GLU A 48 6.72 11.83 -23.24
N THR A 49 5.40 12.00 -23.21
CA THR A 49 4.62 12.11 -21.97
C THR A 49 4.19 10.72 -21.54
N VAL A 50 4.74 10.24 -20.43
CA VAL A 50 4.45 8.93 -19.84
C VAL A 50 3.36 9.08 -18.79
N THR A 51 2.32 8.23 -18.87
CA THR A 51 1.24 8.23 -17.87
C THR A 51 1.70 7.54 -16.59
N VAL A 52 1.30 8.10 -15.45
CA VAL A 52 1.57 7.55 -14.13
C VAL A 52 0.32 6.80 -13.67
N ASN A 53 0.41 5.47 -13.61
CA ASN A 53 -0.65 4.59 -13.12
C ASN A 53 -0.17 3.90 -11.84
N PRO A 54 -0.56 4.39 -10.65
CA PRO A 54 -0.19 3.76 -9.39
C PRO A 54 -0.79 2.36 -9.24
N GLU A 55 0.03 1.41 -8.81
CA GLU A 55 -0.31 0.04 -8.45
C GLU A 55 0.05 -0.15 -6.96
N ILE A 56 -0.93 0.09 -6.08
CA ILE A 56 -0.67 0.06 -4.63
C ILE A 56 -0.39 -1.39 -4.19
N PRO A 57 0.71 -1.65 -3.46
CA PRO A 57 1.03 -2.99 -2.97
C PRO A 57 -0.07 -3.56 -2.05
N ALA A 58 -0.25 -4.88 -2.07
CA ALA A 58 -1.22 -5.54 -1.20
C ALA A 58 -0.92 -5.26 0.29
N GLY A 59 -1.96 -4.91 1.04
CA GLY A 59 -1.85 -4.54 2.47
C GLY A 59 -1.51 -3.08 2.72
N TRP A 60 -1.42 -2.26 1.67
CA TRP A 60 -1.14 -0.83 1.77
C TRP A 60 -2.26 0.00 1.15
N GLU A 61 -2.39 1.24 1.60
CA GLU A 61 -3.28 2.25 1.05
C GLU A 61 -2.54 3.58 0.82
N LEU A 62 -3.11 4.44 0.00
CA LEU A 62 -2.55 5.78 -0.24
C LEU A 62 -2.77 6.67 0.98
N VAL A 63 -1.71 7.37 1.39
CA VAL A 63 -1.87 8.46 2.36
C VAL A 63 -2.78 9.54 1.74
N PRO A 64 -3.87 9.94 2.40
CA PRO A 64 -4.85 10.84 1.82
C PRO A 64 -4.29 12.26 1.62
N GLY A 65 -4.77 12.95 0.57
CA GLY A 65 -4.42 14.34 0.30
C GLY A 65 -3.05 14.57 -0.36
N GLN A 66 -2.37 13.52 -0.81
CA GLN A 66 -1.16 13.66 -1.62
C GLN A 66 -1.49 14.02 -3.07
N GLU A 67 -0.70 14.91 -3.66
CA GLU A 67 -0.78 15.25 -5.08
C GLU A 67 0.15 14.34 -5.88
N ILE A 68 -0.43 13.45 -6.69
CA ILE A 68 0.31 12.52 -7.55
C ILE A 68 0.27 13.05 -8.98
N PRO A 69 1.41 13.26 -9.65
CA PRO A 69 1.42 13.70 -11.04
C PRO A 69 0.74 12.63 -11.91
N LYS A 70 -0.20 13.04 -12.76
CA LYS A 70 -0.86 12.11 -13.71
C LYS A 70 0.06 11.66 -14.84
N THR A 71 1.08 12.47 -15.14
CA THR A 71 2.02 12.23 -16.22
C THR A 71 3.39 12.79 -15.85
N VAL A 72 4.43 12.21 -16.43
CA VAL A 72 5.81 12.69 -16.38
C VAL A 72 6.39 12.72 -17.78
N THR A 73 7.44 13.53 -18.01
CA THR A 73 8.11 13.59 -19.31
C THR A 73 9.39 12.76 -19.27
N ALA A 74 9.59 11.90 -20.27
CA ALA A 74 10.86 11.21 -20.47
C ALA A 74 11.91 12.18 -21.00
N THR A 75 13.00 12.37 -20.25
CA THR A 75 14.10 13.30 -20.61
C THR A 75 15.28 12.54 -21.21
N ALA A 76 16.36 13.22 -21.59
CA ALA A 76 17.57 12.53 -22.05
C ALA A 76 18.28 11.81 -20.87
N GLU A 77 18.01 12.26 -19.65
CA GLU A 77 18.55 11.77 -18.38
C GLU A 77 17.74 10.61 -17.78
N GLY A 78 16.58 10.28 -18.37
CA GLY A 78 15.65 9.28 -17.87
C GLY A 78 14.25 9.84 -17.55
N ILE A 79 13.40 9.01 -16.95
CA ILE A 79 12.10 9.42 -16.42
C ILE A 79 12.27 9.73 -14.93
N PRO A 80 11.84 10.91 -14.44
CA PRO A 80 11.97 11.27 -13.04
C PRO A 80 11.20 10.28 -12.14
N THR A 81 11.80 9.92 -11.00
CA THR A 81 11.14 9.07 -10.01
C THR A 81 9.89 9.74 -9.46
N VAL A 82 8.76 9.04 -9.53
CA VAL A 82 7.51 9.45 -8.89
C VAL A 82 7.45 8.80 -7.51
N VAL A 83 7.44 9.59 -6.45
CA VAL A 83 7.31 9.07 -5.08
C VAL A 83 5.85 9.13 -4.66
N ILE A 84 5.31 7.98 -4.24
CA ILE A 84 3.94 7.84 -3.73
C ILE A 84 4.03 7.39 -2.27
N LYS A 85 3.36 8.11 -1.37
CA LYS A 85 3.35 7.77 0.05
C LYS A 85 2.21 6.82 0.38
N ILE A 86 2.53 5.73 1.07
CA ILE A 86 1.58 4.69 1.45
C ILE A 86 1.62 4.43 2.95
N GLU A 87 0.50 3.95 3.49
CA GLU A 87 0.37 3.46 4.87
C GLU A 87 -0.27 2.07 4.89
N HIS A 88 -0.18 1.34 6.01
CA HIS A 88 -0.82 0.03 6.11
C HIS A 88 -2.34 0.19 6.02
N GLY A 89 -2.97 -0.58 5.13
CA GLY A 89 -4.42 -0.69 5.13
C GLY A 89 -4.90 -1.40 6.38
N ILE A 90 -5.96 -0.88 7.01
CA ILE A 90 -6.49 -1.40 8.26
C ILE A 90 -7.85 -2.06 8.02
N THR A 91 -8.03 -3.28 8.52
CA THR A 91 -9.33 -3.95 8.58
C THR A 91 -9.85 -3.95 10.00
N ASN A 92 -11.01 -3.32 10.23
CA ASN A 92 -11.68 -3.32 11.53
C ASN A 92 -12.58 -4.56 11.66
N VAL A 93 -12.60 -5.16 12.86
CA VAL A 93 -13.37 -6.36 13.18
C VAL A 93 -14.23 -6.10 14.41
N ASP A 94 -15.54 -6.14 14.22
CA ASP A 94 -16.54 -6.07 15.30
C ASP A 94 -16.63 -7.43 16.02
N HIS A 95 -16.67 -7.42 17.34
CA HIS A 95 -16.76 -8.65 18.15
C HIS A 95 -18.00 -9.51 17.85
N ASN A 96 -19.08 -8.94 17.31
CA ASN A 96 -20.29 -9.65 16.88
C ASN A 96 -20.14 -10.26 15.47
N ASN A 97 -19.11 -9.86 14.72
CA ASN A 97 -18.78 -10.40 13.40
C ASN A 97 -17.28 -10.72 13.31
N PRO A 98 -16.79 -11.70 14.10
CA PRO A 98 -15.38 -12.08 14.12
C PRO A 98 -14.94 -12.71 12.80
N VAL A 99 -13.63 -12.71 12.56
CA VAL A 99 -13.04 -13.38 11.40
C VAL A 99 -13.13 -14.90 11.57
N PRO A 100 -13.64 -15.66 10.60
CA PRO A 100 -13.63 -17.13 10.65
C PRO A 100 -12.21 -17.73 10.74
N ASP A 101 -12.11 -18.90 11.36
CA ASP A 101 -10.83 -19.61 11.46
C ASP A 101 -10.29 -20.00 10.08
N GLY A 102 -8.98 -19.86 9.89
CA GLY A 102 -8.29 -20.22 8.65
C GLY A 102 -8.25 -19.13 7.58
N GLU A 103 -8.96 -18.02 7.77
CA GLU A 103 -8.82 -16.83 6.95
C GLU A 103 -7.43 -16.20 7.08
N LYS A 104 -7.02 -15.48 6.03
CA LYS A 104 -5.69 -14.87 5.91
C LYS A 104 -5.82 -13.41 5.47
N THR A 105 -4.84 -12.61 5.84
CA THR A 105 -4.69 -11.24 5.32
C THR A 105 -4.53 -11.25 3.81
N VAL A 106 -4.69 -10.09 3.17
CA VAL A 106 -4.45 -9.90 1.73
C VAL A 106 -3.01 -10.22 1.29
N THR A 107 -2.06 -10.30 2.24
CA THR A 107 -0.68 -10.73 1.98
C THR A 107 -0.45 -12.22 2.22
N GLY A 108 -1.52 -12.97 2.55
CA GLY A 108 -1.47 -14.41 2.83
C GLY A 108 -0.96 -14.78 4.23
N LYS A 109 -0.75 -13.81 5.13
CA LYS A 109 -0.41 -14.06 6.54
C LYS A 109 -1.63 -14.49 7.34
N VAL A 110 -1.43 -15.38 8.30
CA VAL A 110 -2.46 -15.77 9.28
C VAL A 110 -2.91 -14.54 10.07
N ILE A 111 -4.21 -14.44 10.32
CA ILE A 111 -4.80 -13.43 11.19
C ILE A 111 -4.76 -13.98 12.62
N ASP A 112 -4.27 -13.19 13.57
CA ASP A 112 -4.23 -13.55 15.00
C ASP A 112 -4.94 -12.47 15.81
N GLY A 113 -5.72 -12.88 16.81
CA GLY A 113 -6.38 -11.96 17.73
C GLY A 113 -7.69 -11.34 17.25
N ALA A 114 -8.28 -11.84 16.15
CA ALA A 114 -9.53 -11.36 15.56
C ALA A 114 -10.62 -12.46 15.39
N HIS A 115 -10.38 -13.65 15.92
CA HIS A 115 -11.35 -14.75 15.89
C HIS A 115 -12.33 -14.67 17.05
N ALA A 116 -13.42 -15.45 16.98
CA ALA A 116 -14.50 -15.40 17.97
C ALA A 116 -14.00 -15.61 19.41
N SER A 117 -13.07 -16.55 19.61
CA SER A 117 -12.44 -16.85 20.91
C SER A 117 -11.50 -15.76 21.41
N ASP A 118 -10.93 -14.95 20.51
CA ASP A 118 -10.01 -13.87 20.86
C ASP A 118 -10.76 -12.60 21.26
N LEU A 119 -11.91 -12.38 20.64
CA LEU A 119 -12.74 -11.18 20.79
C LEU A 119 -13.77 -11.31 21.90
N ASN A 120 -14.24 -12.52 22.22
CA ASN A 120 -15.31 -12.76 23.17
C ASN A 120 -14.90 -13.73 24.28
N GLN A 121 -15.08 -13.34 25.53
CA GLN A 121 -14.81 -14.20 26.68
C GLN A 121 -15.97 -14.20 27.68
N THR A 122 -16.27 -15.38 28.22
CA THR A 122 -17.22 -15.53 29.33
C THR A 122 -16.44 -15.87 30.59
N ILE A 123 -16.58 -15.02 31.61
CA ILE A 123 -16.00 -15.20 32.94
C ILE A 123 -17.08 -15.78 33.85
N THR A 124 -16.74 -16.86 34.53
CA THR A 124 -17.66 -17.57 35.45
C THR A 124 -17.14 -17.50 36.87
N ARG A 125 -17.98 -17.05 37.79
CA ARG A 125 -17.75 -17.12 39.24
C ARG A 125 -18.70 -18.16 39.84
N THR A 126 -18.13 -19.14 40.52
CA THR A 126 -18.88 -20.16 41.27
C THR A 126 -18.80 -19.87 42.76
N ILE A 127 -19.94 -19.74 43.42
CA ILE A 127 -20.05 -19.52 44.87
C ILE A 127 -20.58 -20.82 45.48
N ASN A 128 -19.75 -21.49 46.26
CA ASN A 128 -20.14 -22.70 46.99
C ASN A 128 -20.41 -22.34 48.46
N VAL A 129 -21.62 -22.59 48.94
CA VAL A 129 -22.02 -22.40 50.33
C VAL A 129 -22.10 -23.78 50.98
N THR A 130 -21.44 -23.96 52.12
CA THR A 130 -21.58 -25.15 52.96
C THR A 130 -22.24 -24.72 54.27
N ASN A 131 -23.42 -25.27 54.55
CA ASN A 131 -24.15 -25.00 55.78
C ASN A 131 -23.56 -25.82 56.94
N PRO A 132 -23.79 -25.41 58.21
CA PRO A 132 -23.31 -26.15 59.38
C PRO A 132 -23.81 -27.60 59.48
N ASP A 133 -24.95 -27.92 58.86
CA ASP A 133 -25.51 -29.28 58.78
C ASP A 133 -24.84 -30.17 57.71
N GLY A 134 -23.84 -29.63 57.01
CA GLY A 134 -23.11 -30.31 55.95
C GLY A 134 -23.77 -30.22 54.56
N THR A 135 -24.97 -29.65 54.45
CA THR A 135 -25.61 -29.41 53.15
C THR A 135 -24.84 -28.35 52.35
N LYS A 136 -24.88 -28.47 51.02
CA LYS A 136 -24.16 -27.56 50.12
C LYS A 136 -25.12 -26.98 49.08
N SER A 137 -24.91 -25.72 48.74
CA SER A 137 -25.52 -25.09 47.58
C SER A 137 -24.46 -24.40 46.73
N THR A 138 -24.76 -24.24 45.44
CA THR A 138 -23.87 -23.62 44.47
C THR A 138 -24.65 -22.60 43.67
N GLU A 139 -24.12 -21.38 43.61
CA GLU A 139 -24.62 -20.31 42.75
C GLU A 139 -23.57 -19.97 41.71
N VAL A 140 -23.98 -19.84 40.44
CA VAL A 140 -23.09 -19.52 39.32
C VAL A 140 -23.44 -18.14 38.79
N GLN A 141 -22.46 -17.26 38.71
CA GLN A 141 -22.56 -15.94 38.12
C GLN A 141 -21.69 -15.88 36.87
N THR A 142 -22.20 -15.27 35.80
CA THR A 142 -21.46 -15.10 34.55
C THR A 142 -21.37 -13.63 34.16
N ALA A 143 -20.24 -13.26 33.58
CA ALA A 143 -20.02 -11.98 32.92
C ALA A 143 -19.46 -12.24 31.53
N LYS A 144 -19.99 -11.54 30.52
CA LYS A 144 -19.44 -11.56 29.16
C LYS A 144 -18.65 -10.28 28.92
N ILE A 145 -17.42 -10.44 28.44
CA ILE A 145 -16.59 -9.32 28.00
C ILE A 145 -16.25 -9.51 26.54
N TYR A 146 -16.11 -8.40 25.83
CA TYR A 146 -15.80 -8.37 24.41
C TYR A 146 -14.87 -7.21 24.10
N ARG A 147 -14.14 -7.34 22.99
CA ARG A 147 -13.33 -6.28 22.40
C ARG A 147 -13.43 -6.35 20.89
N ASP A 148 -13.41 -5.21 20.23
CA ASP A 148 -13.18 -5.14 18.79
C ASP A 148 -11.68 -5.27 18.50
N ALA A 149 -11.32 -5.51 17.24
CA ALA A 149 -9.94 -5.59 16.79
C ALA A 149 -9.73 -4.85 15.47
N SER A 150 -8.46 -4.62 15.16
CA SER A 150 -8.03 -4.15 13.85
C SER A 150 -6.72 -4.83 13.48
N TYR A 151 -6.54 -5.20 12.22
CA TYR A 151 -5.31 -5.79 11.69
C TYR A 151 -4.92 -5.23 10.32
#